data_AF-A0A935IUH9-F1
#
_entry.id   AF-A0A935IUH9-F1
#
_cell.length_a   1.000
_cell.length_b   1.000
_cell.length_c   1.000
_cell.angle_alpha   90.00
_cell.angle_beta   90.00
_cell.angle_gamma   90.00
#
_symmetry.space_group_name_H-M   'P 1'
#
loop_
_entity.id
_entity.type
_entity.pdbx_description
1 polymer ?
#
loop_
_entity_poly.entity_id
_entity_poly.type
_entity_poly.pdbx_seq_one_letter_code
_entity_poly.pdbx_strand_id
1 'polypeptide(L)'
;MKKKEQLTYCPNCNLPFTCKTDDIKNCFCSSITIPDKIKNHMKTKFNSCLCNTCISELISNPSKIIALTILFITLSSQCFAQFHGAPSSSNTSAMHKDSIAFVAWAKTCTVTRGWQDASDTSLGTATVGVDANGTLKAGDNPIVSLGDGGIAILTFSNSIRNGTGNDFAIFENGFADNFLELAFVEVSSDGTNFFRFLATSNTQFTMQVGAFDPLDCTKLNNFAGKYRVNYGTPFDLEELKNTSGLNVNAITHVKLIDVVGSITSSLATYDMNNNPVNDPFPTAFGSGGFDLDAVGVINENPAGLVENLELNTFHIYPNPASDELYIRSQDPNNFISYKIIDSQGRTLRNGGFQEIIDTNDLPTGLYLLQVHTHSGIGIKKIMVRH
;
A
#
# COMPACT_ATOMS: atom_id res chain seq x y z
N MET A 1 58.63 45.52 -8.75
CA MET A 1 57.88 44.25 -8.91
C MET A 1 56.48 44.58 -9.41
N LYS A 2 56.11 44.15 -10.63
CA LYS A 2 54.78 44.42 -11.20
C LYS A 2 53.73 43.63 -10.41
N LYS A 3 52.75 44.32 -9.82
CA LYS A 3 51.62 43.71 -9.08
C LYS A 3 50.75 42.89 -10.04
N LYS A 4 50.38 41.67 -9.67
CA LYS A 4 49.53 40.78 -10.47
C LYS A 4 48.07 41.26 -10.36
N GLU A 5 47.54 41.86 -11.42
CA GLU A 5 46.09 41.98 -11.59
C GLU A 5 45.56 40.59 -12.00
N GLN A 6 44.74 39.97 -11.16
CA GLN A 6 44.17 38.65 -11.45
C GLN A 6 42.71 38.80 -11.91
N LEU A 7 42.45 38.39 -13.15
CA LEU A 7 41.08 38.30 -13.67
C LEU A 7 40.31 37.28 -12.83
N THR A 8 39.22 37.70 -12.19
CA THR A 8 38.39 36.87 -11.29
C THR A 8 36.93 36.96 -11.73
N TYR A 9 36.11 35.95 -11.45
CA TYR A 9 34.68 35.96 -11.76
C TYR A 9 33.85 36.32 -10.53
N CYS A 10 32.86 37.19 -10.69
CA CYS A 10 31.96 37.61 -9.60
C CYS A 10 31.04 36.44 -9.20
N PRO A 11 31.01 35.97 -7.94
CA PRO A 11 30.19 34.83 -7.55
C PRO A 11 28.67 35.11 -7.61
N ASN A 12 28.25 36.37 -7.78
CA ASN A 12 26.84 36.73 -7.91
C ASN A 12 26.34 36.75 -9.36
N CYS A 13 27.11 37.26 -10.32
CA CYS A 13 26.68 37.39 -11.73
C CYS A 13 27.54 36.59 -12.72
N ASN A 14 28.60 35.94 -12.24
CA ASN A 14 29.57 35.19 -13.03
C ASN A 14 30.27 35.99 -14.15
N LEU A 15 30.26 37.33 -14.08
CA LEU A 15 31.00 38.19 -15.01
C LEU A 15 32.45 38.39 -14.52
N PRO A 16 33.42 38.48 -15.44
CA PRO A 16 34.80 38.77 -15.08
C PRO A 16 34.94 40.19 -14.53
N PHE A 17 35.73 40.34 -13.47
CA PHE A 17 36.10 41.62 -12.89
C PHE A 17 37.54 41.58 -12.34
N THR A 18 38.17 42.74 -12.23
CA THR A 18 39.52 42.84 -11.66
C THR A 18 39.43 42.91 -10.14
N CYS A 19 39.86 41.84 -9.47
CA CYS A 19 39.97 41.81 -8.03
C CYS A 19 41.33 42.39 -7.58
N LYS A 20 41.31 43.35 -6.65
CA LYS A 20 42.52 44.00 -6.10
C LYS A 20 42.68 43.71 -4.62
N THR A 21 42.63 42.43 -4.23
CA THR A 21 42.84 42.00 -2.82
C THR A 21 44.17 42.50 -2.25
N ASP A 22 45.21 42.55 -3.08
CA ASP A 22 46.56 42.98 -2.71
C ASP A 22 46.74 44.51 -2.74
N ASP A 23 45.70 45.26 -3.12
CA ASP A 23 45.68 46.72 -3.14
C ASP A 23 44.29 47.27 -2.76
N ILE A 24 43.85 46.89 -1.56
CA ILE A 24 42.50 47.20 -1.05
C ILE A 24 42.20 48.70 -1.04
N LYS A 25 43.22 49.57 -0.89
CA LYS A 25 43.05 51.03 -0.88
C LYS A 25 42.56 51.57 -2.23
N ASN A 26 42.87 50.88 -3.32
CA ASN A 26 42.51 51.24 -4.70
C ASN A 26 41.37 50.35 -5.25
N CYS A 27 40.64 49.65 -4.39
CA CYS A 27 39.52 48.80 -4.78
C CYS A 27 38.21 49.60 -4.82
N PHE A 28 37.30 49.27 -5.73
CA PHE A 28 36.00 49.97 -5.83
C PHE A 28 35.21 49.94 -4.49
N CYS A 29 35.31 48.85 -3.73
CA CYS A 29 34.60 48.75 -2.45
C CYS A 29 35.15 49.68 -1.34
N SER A 30 36.38 50.20 -1.47
CA SER A 30 36.93 51.19 -0.53
C SER A 30 36.55 52.62 -0.90
N SER A 31 36.10 52.87 -2.14
CA SER A 31 35.70 54.19 -2.63
C SER A 31 34.21 54.49 -2.43
N ILE A 32 33.43 53.58 -1.84
CA ILE A 32 32.00 53.74 -1.59
C ILE A 32 31.64 53.38 -0.15
N THR A 33 30.59 53.98 0.39
CA THR A 33 30.05 53.61 1.70
C THR A 33 29.03 52.49 1.55
N ILE A 34 29.38 51.29 2.01
CA ILE A 34 28.49 50.12 2.02
C ILE A 34 27.75 50.08 3.37
N PRO A 35 26.41 50.07 3.41
CA PRO A 35 25.65 49.94 4.66
C PRO A 35 25.98 48.62 5.39
N ASP A 36 26.02 48.64 6.73
CA ASP A 36 26.45 47.46 7.52
C ASP A 36 25.56 46.22 7.32
N LYS A 37 24.26 46.43 7.08
CA LYS A 37 23.33 45.35 6.71
C LYS A 37 23.76 44.63 5.42
N ILE A 38 24.21 45.39 4.42
CA ILE A 38 24.69 44.84 3.14
C ILE A 38 26.07 44.19 3.33
N LYS A 39 26.97 44.77 4.15
CA LYS A 39 28.25 44.13 4.50
C LYS A 39 28.04 42.77 5.15
N ASN A 40 27.11 42.66 6.09
CA ASN A 40 26.79 41.39 6.76
C ASN A 40 26.16 40.38 5.80
N HIS A 41 25.27 40.83 4.91
CA HIS A 41 24.72 39.97 3.85
C HIS A 41 25.81 39.46 2.89
N MET A 42 26.74 40.33 2.48
CA MET A 42 27.84 39.93 1.61
C MET A 42 28.75 38.90 2.28
N LYS A 43 29.10 39.09 3.56
CA LYS A 43 29.94 38.17 4.34
C LYS A 43 29.32 36.78 4.54
N THR A 44 28.00 36.70 4.65
CA THR A 44 27.29 35.44 4.90
C THR A 44 27.04 34.65 3.62
N LYS A 45 26.75 35.34 2.51
CA LYS A 45 26.32 34.71 1.26
C LYS A 45 27.44 34.44 0.26
N PHE A 46 28.52 35.23 0.29
CA PHE A 46 29.61 35.13 -0.68
C PHE A 46 30.95 34.91 0.02
N ASN A 47 31.73 33.99 -0.54
CA ASN A 47 33.05 33.59 -0.07
C ASN A 47 34.20 34.32 -0.79
N SER A 48 33.89 35.22 -1.72
CA SER A 48 34.85 36.05 -2.45
C SER A 48 34.28 37.44 -2.78
N CYS A 49 35.12 38.33 -3.33
CA CYS A 49 34.72 39.69 -3.69
C CYS A 49 33.66 39.73 -4.81
N LEU A 50 32.78 40.73 -4.77
CA LEU A 50 31.80 41.01 -5.82
C LEU A 50 32.29 42.11 -6.78
N CYS A 51 31.79 42.10 -8.03
CA CYS A 51 32.04 43.19 -8.96
C CYS A 51 31.29 44.48 -8.55
N ASN A 52 31.75 45.62 -9.05
CA ASN A 52 31.19 46.94 -8.76
C ASN A 52 29.69 47.05 -9.09
N THR A 53 29.23 46.45 -10.18
CA THR A 53 27.83 46.44 -10.60
C THR A 53 26.97 45.71 -9.58
N CYS A 54 27.37 44.51 -9.15
CA CYS A 54 26.64 43.74 -8.15
C CYS A 54 26.61 44.44 -6.79
N ILE A 55 27.73 45.06 -6.38
CA ILE A 55 27.78 45.82 -5.13
C ILE A 55 26.83 47.04 -5.21
N SER A 56 26.83 47.75 -6.32
CA SER A 56 25.96 48.92 -6.51
C SER A 56 24.48 48.54 -6.55
N GLU A 57 24.15 47.38 -7.14
CA GLU A 57 22.78 46.85 -7.16
C GLU A 57 22.29 46.41 -5.77
N LEU A 58 23.17 45.77 -4.99
CA LEU A 58 22.87 45.39 -3.60
C LEU A 58 22.63 46.61 -2.70
N ILE A 59 23.34 47.70 -2.95
CA ILE A 59 23.16 48.96 -2.21
C ILE A 59 21.87 49.68 -2.63
N SER A 60 21.53 49.67 -3.93
CA SER A 60 20.38 50.43 -4.45
C SER A 60 19.02 49.75 -4.25
N ASN A 61 18.98 48.42 -4.05
CA ASN A 61 17.72 47.66 -3.91
C ASN A 61 17.70 46.73 -2.67
N PRO A 62 17.75 47.26 -1.43
CA PRO A 62 17.68 46.45 -0.21
C PRO A 62 16.33 45.71 -0.03
N SER A 63 15.27 46.16 -0.71
CA SER A 63 13.90 45.64 -0.62
C SER A 63 13.70 44.30 -1.34
N LYS A 64 14.47 44.02 -2.41
CA LYS A 64 14.38 42.76 -3.16
C LYS A 64 14.81 41.55 -2.33
N ILE A 65 15.75 41.73 -1.40
CA ILE A 65 16.23 40.66 -0.52
C ILE A 65 15.15 40.26 0.50
N ILE A 66 14.37 41.22 1.01
CA ILE A 66 13.31 40.96 2.00
C ILE A 66 12.10 40.28 1.34
N ALA A 67 11.74 40.70 0.12
CA ALA A 67 10.62 40.12 -0.62
C ALA A 67 10.84 38.64 -0.99
N LEU A 68 12.07 38.24 -1.35
CA LEU A 68 12.38 36.86 -1.73
C LEU A 68 12.30 35.88 -0.54
N THR A 69 12.65 36.34 0.67
CA THR A 69 12.62 35.52 1.88
C THR A 69 11.20 35.36 2.44
N ILE A 70 10.35 36.39 2.34
CA ILE A 70 8.93 36.32 2.73
C ILE A 70 8.13 35.43 1.78
N LEU A 71 8.45 35.44 0.48
CA LEU A 71 7.84 34.55 -0.52
C LEU A 71 8.16 33.07 -0.26
N PHE A 72 9.39 32.75 0.21
CA PHE A 72 9.77 31.37 0.53
C PHE A 72 9.09 30.83 1.82
N ILE A 73 8.83 31.69 2.81
CA ILE A 73 8.16 31.30 4.08
C ILE A 73 6.64 31.17 3.89
N THR A 74 6.05 31.95 2.97
CA THR A 74 4.61 31.87 2.67
C THR A 74 4.27 30.69 1.76
N LEU A 75 5.18 30.26 0.85
CA LEU A 75 4.99 29.05 0.04
C LEU A 75 5.12 27.75 0.86
N SER A 76 5.95 27.70 1.91
CA SER A 76 6.10 26.49 2.75
C SER A 76 4.94 26.27 3.72
N SER A 77 4.09 27.28 3.95
CA SER A 77 2.98 27.23 4.90
C SER A 77 1.64 26.78 4.30
N GLN A 78 1.62 26.34 3.03
CA GLN A 78 0.39 25.98 2.29
C GLN A 78 0.28 24.48 1.96
N CYS A 79 1.23 23.63 2.37
CA CYS A 79 1.08 22.19 2.25
C CYS A 79 0.28 21.65 3.45
N PHE A 80 -1.05 21.68 3.36
CA PHE A 80 -1.86 20.74 4.12
C PHE A 80 -1.77 19.38 3.42
N ALA A 81 -1.20 18.39 4.10
CA ALA A 81 -1.31 17.00 3.66
C ALA A 81 -2.78 16.58 3.84
N GLN A 82 -3.60 16.76 2.80
CA GLN A 82 -4.99 16.28 2.78
C GLN A 82 -5.01 14.82 2.33
N PHE A 83 -5.91 14.02 2.91
CA PHE A 83 -6.09 12.65 2.45
C PHE A 83 -6.68 12.62 1.04
N HIS A 84 -6.58 11.45 0.38
CA HIS A 84 -7.02 11.29 -0.99
C HIS A 84 -8.51 11.64 -1.16
N GLY A 85 -8.80 12.43 -2.19
CA GLY A 85 -10.15 12.91 -2.50
C GLY A 85 -10.97 11.94 -3.34
N ALA A 86 -12.20 12.39 -3.68
CA ALA A 86 -13.20 11.64 -4.43
C ALA A 86 -12.70 11.18 -5.82
N PRO A 87 -13.33 10.19 -6.47
CA PRO A 87 -12.82 9.59 -7.70
C PRO A 87 -12.52 10.54 -8.87
N SER A 88 -13.18 11.69 -8.96
CA SER A 88 -12.93 12.69 -9.99
C SER A 88 -11.87 13.74 -9.62
N SER A 89 -11.31 13.68 -8.41
CA SER A 89 -10.28 14.62 -7.97
C SER A 89 -8.90 14.24 -8.49
N SER A 90 -8.03 15.24 -8.68
CA SER A 90 -6.65 15.01 -9.15
C SER A 90 -5.77 14.28 -8.13
N ASN A 91 -6.16 14.29 -6.85
CA ASN A 91 -5.48 13.63 -5.74
C ASN A 91 -6.21 12.36 -5.27
N THR A 92 -7.00 11.73 -6.14
CA THR A 92 -7.73 10.51 -5.75
C THR A 92 -6.80 9.30 -5.69
N SER A 93 -7.09 8.38 -4.77
CA SER A 93 -6.57 7.01 -4.80
C SER A 93 -7.65 6.00 -5.18
N ALA A 94 -8.87 6.45 -5.49
CA ALA A 94 -9.99 5.58 -5.81
C ALA A 94 -9.67 4.67 -7.00
N MET A 95 -9.94 3.36 -6.86
CA MET A 95 -9.69 2.38 -7.92
C MET A 95 -10.99 1.93 -8.53
N HIS A 96 -11.21 2.21 -9.81
CA HIS A 96 -12.41 1.74 -10.50
C HIS A 96 -12.41 0.21 -10.63
N LYS A 97 -13.56 -0.45 -10.45
CA LYS A 97 -13.74 -1.91 -10.46
C LYS A 97 -13.23 -2.63 -11.71
N ASP A 98 -13.17 -1.92 -12.83
CA ASP A 98 -12.69 -2.43 -14.12
C ASP A 98 -11.20 -2.17 -14.36
N SER A 99 -10.47 -1.70 -13.34
CA SER A 99 -9.02 -1.56 -13.40
C SER A 99 -8.35 -2.89 -13.65
N ILE A 100 -7.43 -2.91 -14.61
CA ILE A 100 -6.59 -4.08 -14.92
C ILE A 100 -5.63 -4.45 -13.79
N ALA A 101 -5.51 -3.58 -12.77
CA ALA A 101 -4.70 -3.86 -11.59
C ALA A 101 -5.28 -5.00 -10.74
N PHE A 102 -6.60 -5.24 -10.82
CA PHE A 102 -7.22 -6.33 -10.08
C PHE A 102 -6.96 -7.68 -10.76
N VAL A 103 -6.28 -8.57 -10.04
CA VAL A 103 -5.89 -9.91 -10.50
C VAL A 103 -6.82 -11.00 -9.97
N ALA A 104 -7.49 -10.73 -8.84
CA ALA A 104 -8.45 -11.63 -8.23
C ALA A 104 -9.46 -10.86 -7.38
N TRP A 105 -10.44 -11.59 -6.85
CA TRP A 105 -11.50 -11.08 -5.98
C TRP A 105 -11.70 -12.05 -4.80
N ALA A 106 -12.30 -11.56 -3.72
CA ALA A 106 -12.64 -12.41 -2.58
C ALA A 106 -13.43 -13.64 -3.01
N LYS A 107 -13.01 -14.80 -2.48
CA LYS A 107 -13.54 -16.11 -2.81
C LYS A 107 -14.69 -16.53 -1.90
N THR A 108 -14.57 -16.25 -0.61
CA THR A 108 -15.63 -16.48 0.38
C THR A 108 -15.78 -15.24 1.23
N CYS A 109 -16.96 -15.08 1.81
CA CYS A 109 -17.27 -14.07 2.80
C CYS A 109 -18.12 -14.72 3.89
N THR A 110 -17.96 -14.30 5.13
CA THR A 110 -18.78 -14.70 6.27
C THR A 110 -19.14 -13.45 7.07
N VAL A 111 -20.43 -13.25 7.33
CA VAL A 111 -20.93 -12.03 7.96
C VAL A 111 -21.53 -12.32 9.33
N THR A 112 -21.09 -11.56 10.33
CA THR A 112 -21.79 -11.42 11.61
C THR A 112 -22.49 -10.07 11.60
N ARG A 113 -23.82 -10.08 11.49
CA ARG A 113 -24.61 -8.84 11.41
C ARG A 113 -24.56 -8.05 12.72
N GLY A 114 -24.40 -6.74 12.58
CA GLY A 114 -24.65 -5.72 13.59
C GLY A 114 -26.11 -5.29 13.62
N TRP A 115 -26.43 -4.34 14.50
CA TRP A 115 -27.79 -3.82 14.68
C TRP A 115 -28.21 -2.93 13.51
N GLN A 116 -29.52 -2.76 13.26
CA GLN A 116 -29.98 -1.67 12.38
C GLN A 116 -29.80 -0.32 13.07
N ASP A 117 -29.95 -0.29 14.40
CA ASP A 117 -29.70 0.87 15.23
C ASP A 117 -29.10 0.41 16.56
N ALA A 118 -27.83 0.69 16.81
CA ALA A 118 -27.16 0.34 18.05
C ALA A 118 -27.74 1.07 19.27
N SER A 119 -28.48 2.17 19.07
CA SER A 119 -29.20 2.89 20.13
C SER A 119 -30.61 2.33 20.38
N ASP A 120 -31.17 1.53 19.46
CA ASP A 120 -32.44 0.81 19.62
C ASP A 120 -32.36 -0.62 19.05
N THR A 121 -31.90 -1.55 19.87
CA THR A 121 -31.74 -2.96 19.49
C THR A 121 -33.06 -3.69 19.27
N SER A 122 -34.22 -3.07 19.57
CA SER A 122 -35.53 -3.68 19.33
C SER A 122 -35.85 -3.83 17.83
N LEU A 123 -35.16 -3.06 16.98
CA LEU A 123 -35.25 -3.13 15.52
C LEU A 123 -34.56 -4.37 14.92
N GLY A 124 -33.77 -5.10 15.71
CA GLY A 124 -33.00 -6.24 15.25
C GLY A 124 -31.77 -5.87 14.43
N THR A 125 -31.21 -6.85 13.73
CA THR A 125 -29.98 -6.70 12.95
C THR A 125 -30.24 -6.26 11.52
N ALA A 126 -29.22 -5.78 10.81
CA ALA A 126 -29.29 -5.55 9.37
C ALA A 126 -29.75 -6.83 8.63
N THR A 127 -30.48 -6.64 7.52
CA THR A 127 -31.23 -7.72 6.84
C THR A 127 -30.98 -7.82 5.34
N VAL A 128 -30.30 -6.84 4.73
CA VAL A 128 -30.10 -6.81 3.27
C VAL A 128 -28.90 -7.68 2.85
N GLY A 129 -29.11 -8.52 1.83
CA GLY A 129 -28.09 -9.38 1.25
C GLY A 129 -27.80 -10.67 2.03
N VAL A 130 -26.86 -11.46 1.53
CA VAL A 130 -26.38 -12.72 2.13
C VAL A 130 -24.86 -12.76 2.07
N ASP A 131 -24.20 -13.58 2.87
CA ASP A 131 -22.72 -13.63 2.94
C ASP A 131 -22.03 -13.71 1.58
N ALA A 132 -22.54 -14.56 0.68
CA ALA A 132 -21.97 -14.75 -0.66
C ALA A 132 -21.95 -13.47 -1.52
N ASN A 133 -22.76 -12.47 -1.21
CA ASN A 133 -22.83 -11.22 -1.95
C ASN A 133 -21.53 -10.40 -1.86
N GLY A 134 -20.80 -10.45 -0.74
CA GLY A 134 -19.52 -9.74 -0.60
C GLY A 134 -18.33 -10.39 -1.35
N THR A 135 -18.60 -11.33 -2.26
CA THR A 135 -17.59 -12.05 -3.06
C THR A 135 -17.71 -11.69 -4.54
N LEU A 136 -16.79 -12.21 -5.36
CA LEU A 136 -16.71 -11.91 -6.79
C LEU A 136 -16.38 -10.43 -7.06
N LYS A 137 -16.50 -10.04 -8.32
CA LYS A 137 -16.21 -8.69 -8.77
C LYS A 137 -17.29 -7.72 -8.32
N ALA A 138 -16.88 -6.52 -7.93
CA ALA A 138 -17.77 -5.43 -7.58
C ALA A 138 -18.87 -5.24 -8.65
N GLY A 139 -20.13 -5.25 -8.22
CA GLY A 139 -21.32 -5.16 -9.08
C GLY A 139 -21.75 -6.46 -9.78
N ASP A 140 -21.02 -7.58 -9.65
CA ASP A 140 -21.49 -8.88 -10.14
C ASP A 140 -22.56 -9.49 -9.22
N ASN A 141 -22.43 -9.25 -7.92
CA ASN A 141 -23.42 -9.60 -6.90
C ASN A 141 -24.18 -8.35 -6.43
N PRO A 142 -25.36 -8.52 -5.81
CA PRO A 142 -25.91 -7.50 -4.92
C PRO A 142 -24.97 -7.30 -3.71
N ILE A 143 -25.22 -6.28 -2.89
CA ILE A 143 -24.46 -6.01 -1.65
C ILE A 143 -24.85 -6.90 -0.47
N VAL A 144 -24.05 -6.86 0.60
CA VAL A 144 -24.37 -7.36 1.94
C VAL A 144 -24.09 -6.31 3.02
N SER A 145 -25.13 -5.84 3.70
CA SER A 145 -25.01 -4.79 4.72
C SER A 145 -24.48 -5.35 6.05
N LEU A 146 -23.61 -4.64 6.75
CA LEU A 146 -23.07 -5.12 8.01
C LEU A 146 -23.99 -4.80 9.18
N GLY A 147 -24.65 -3.64 9.18
CA GLY A 147 -25.30 -3.07 10.36
C GLY A 147 -24.28 -2.53 11.36
N ASP A 148 -24.75 -1.73 12.32
CA ASP A 148 -23.93 -1.06 13.32
C ASP A 148 -23.04 -2.06 14.08
N GLY A 149 -21.72 -1.96 13.85
CA GLY A 149 -20.69 -2.82 14.46
C GLY A 149 -20.62 -4.24 13.88
N GLY A 150 -21.30 -4.49 12.77
CA GLY A 150 -21.25 -5.76 12.03
C GLY A 150 -19.87 -6.04 11.45
N ILE A 151 -19.61 -7.31 11.17
CA ILE A 151 -18.30 -7.82 10.75
C ILE A 151 -18.43 -8.69 9.51
N ALA A 152 -17.59 -8.47 8.51
CA ALA A 152 -17.37 -9.40 7.41
C ALA A 152 -15.93 -9.93 7.44
N ILE A 153 -15.75 -11.24 7.26
CA ILE A 153 -14.44 -11.87 7.05
C ILE A 153 -14.42 -12.49 5.66
N LEU A 154 -13.48 -12.04 4.84
CA LEU A 154 -13.30 -12.48 3.47
C LEU A 154 -12.03 -13.31 3.33
N THR A 155 -12.07 -14.34 2.48
CA THR A 155 -10.90 -15.17 2.13
C THR A 155 -10.66 -15.18 0.63
N PHE A 156 -9.46 -15.60 0.22
CA PHE A 156 -8.97 -15.50 -1.15
C PHE A 156 -8.45 -16.86 -1.64
N SER A 157 -8.50 -17.07 -2.96
CA SER A 157 -8.00 -18.32 -3.56
C SER A 157 -6.48 -18.43 -3.41
N ASN A 158 -5.78 -17.31 -3.57
CA ASN A 158 -4.36 -17.15 -3.29
C ASN A 158 -4.20 -16.09 -2.20
N SER A 159 -3.18 -16.22 -1.35
CA SER A 159 -2.92 -15.20 -0.34
C SER A 159 -2.47 -13.88 -0.99
N ILE A 160 -2.93 -12.77 -0.43
CA ILE A 160 -2.51 -11.42 -0.81
C ILE A 160 -1.07 -11.22 -0.28
N ARG A 161 -0.21 -10.63 -1.11
CA ARG A 161 1.17 -10.33 -0.74
C ARG A 161 1.42 -8.83 -0.85
N ASN A 162 2.27 -8.32 0.04
CA ASN A 162 2.75 -6.96 -0.04
C ASN A 162 3.60 -6.74 -1.32
N GLY A 163 3.13 -5.83 -2.17
CA GLY A 163 3.76 -5.42 -3.41
C GLY A 163 4.25 -3.98 -3.34
N THR A 164 4.38 -3.33 -4.50
CA THR A 164 4.65 -1.89 -4.55
C THR A 164 3.32 -1.14 -4.60
N GLY A 165 3.07 -0.30 -3.59
CA GLY A 165 1.81 0.42 -3.44
C GLY A 165 0.69 -0.49 -2.98
N ASN A 166 -0.56 -0.12 -3.29
CA ASN A 166 -1.73 -0.83 -2.78
C ASN A 166 -1.80 -2.30 -3.24
N ASP A 167 -2.29 -3.17 -2.36
CA ASP A 167 -2.34 -4.61 -2.55
C ASP A 167 -3.75 -5.17 -2.70
N PHE A 168 -4.75 -4.44 -2.20
CA PHE A 168 -6.17 -4.75 -2.38
C PHE A 168 -7.01 -3.48 -2.27
N ALA A 169 -8.27 -3.56 -2.69
CA ALA A 169 -9.24 -2.48 -2.53
C ALA A 169 -10.61 -3.02 -2.13
N ILE A 170 -11.32 -2.26 -1.30
CA ILE A 170 -12.65 -2.61 -0.77
C ILE A 170 -13.70 -1.70 -1.40
N PHE A 171 -14.77 -2.31 -1.90
CA PHE A 171 -15.85 -1.66 -2.63
C PHE A 171 -17.11 -1.61 -1.80
N GLU A 172 -17.68 -0.41 -1.78
CA GLU A 172 -18.97 -0.07 -1.17
C GLU A 172 -19.97 0.34 -2.25
N ASN A 173 -21.22 0.52 -1.82
CA ASN A 173 -22.32 0.91 -2.69
C ASN A 173 -22.80 2.37 -2.48
N GLY A 174 -21.91 3.26 -2.04
CA GLY A 174 -22.26 4.66 -1.86
C GLY A 174 -22.74 5.31 -3.18
N PHE A 175 -23.87 6.00 -3.20
CA PHE A 175 -24.44 6.52 -4.45
C PHE A 175 -23.86 7.89 -4.90
N ALA A 176 -23.09 8.56 -4.03
CA ALA A 176 -22.50 9.87 -4.29
C ALA A 176 -21.11 10.00 -3.67
N ASP A 177 -20.29 10.94 -4.15
CA ASP A 177 -18.91 11.14 -3.67
C ASP A 177 -18.81 11.58 -2.20
N ASN A 178 -19.93 12.02 -1.63
CA ASN A 178 -20.07 12.47 -0.25
C ASN A 178 -21.05 11.60 0.55
N PHE A 179 -21.59 10.52 -0.02
CA PHE A 179 -22.38 9.55 0.71
C PHE A 179 -21.45 8.38 1.04
N LEU A 180 -20.96 8.36 2.27
CA LEU A 180 -19.94 7.43 2.75
C LEU A 180 -20.53 6.62 3.89
N GLU A 181 -20.23 5.32 3.90
CA GLU A 181 -20.54 4.38 4.96
C GLU A 181 -19.22 3.68 5.25
N LEU A 182 -18.71 3.75 6.48
CA LEU A 182 -17.31 3.45 6.76
C LEU A 182 -17.15 2.12 7.47
N ALA A 183 -16.05 1.43 7.16
CA ALA A 183 -15.60 0.28 7.94
C ALA A 183 -14.10 0.38 8.26
N PHE A 184 -13.74 -0.09 9.44
CA PHE A 184 -12.35 -0.41 9.77
C PHE A 184 -11.91 -1.65 9.00
N VAL A 185 -10.62 -1.68 8.66
CA VAL A 185 -10.01 -2.77 7.90
C VAL A 185 -8.94 -3.43 8.73
N GLU A 186 -9.04 -4.75 8.84
CA GLU A 186 -8.02 -5.60 9.44
C GLU A 186 -7.61 -6.71 8.48
N VAL A 187 -6.39 -7.20 8.63
CA VAL A 187 -5.87 -8.33 7.84
C VAL A 187 -5.30 -9.40 8.74
N SER A 188 -5.30 -10.64 8.27
CA SER A 188 -4.72 -11.78 8.96
C SER A 188 -4.00 -12.70 7.99
N SER A 189 -2.86 -13.24 8.44
CA SER A 189 -2.13 -14.31 7.74
C SER A 189 -2.52 -15.72 8.20
N ASP A 190 -3.20 -15.87 9.34
CA ASP A 190 -3.51 -17.16 9.98
C ASP A 190 -5.02 -17.40 10.26
N GLY A 191 -5.88 -16.41 9.97
CA GLY A 191 -7.33 -16.47 10.20
C GLY A 191 -7.75 -16.32 11.66
N THR A 192 -6.80 -16.15 12.59
CA THR A 192 -7.07 -16.04 14.04
C THR A 192 -6.66 -14.68 14.57
N ASN A 193 -5.45 -14.22 14.25
CA ASN A 193 -4.91 -12.94 14.68
C ASN A 193 -5.12 -11.90 13.58
N PHE A 194 -5.87 -10.83 13.91
CA PHE A 194 -6.18 -9.76 12.98
C PHE A 194 -5.51 -8.46 13.40
N PHE A 195 -4.99 -7.74 12.41
CA PHE A 195 -4.21 -6.52 12.61
C PHE A 195 -4.81 -5.39 11.79
N ARG A 196 -5.08 -4.27 12.46
CA ARG A 196 -5.84 -3.15 11.91
C ARG A 196 -4.96 -2.12 11.21
N PHE A 197 -5.41 -1.64 10.06
CA PHE A 197 -4.88 -0.41 9.47
C PHE A 197 -5.24 0.78 10.35
N LEU A 198 -4.24 1.57 10.75
CA LEU A 198 -4.50 2.73 11.61
C LEU A 198 -5.32 3.77 10.85
N ALA A 199 -6.58 3.90 11.24
CA ALA A 199 -7.53 4.82 10.62
C ALA A 199 -7.54 6.17 11.32
N THR A 200 -7.65 7.25 10.56
CA THR A 200 -7.73 8.63 11.08
C THR A 200 -8.98 9.31 10.55
N SER A 201 -9.76 9.90 11.45
CA SER A 201 -10.89 10.75 11.07
C SER A 201 -10.68 12.18 11.55
N ASN A 202 -10.67 13.11 10.58
CA ASN A 202 -10.71 14.55 10.82
C ASN A 202 -12.13 15.12 10.60
N THR A 203 -13.15 14.26 10.55
CA THR A 203 -14.55 14.71 10.50
C THR A 203 -14.94 15.40 11.82
N GLN A 204 -15.94 16.28 11.76
CA GLN A 204 -16.46 16.90 12.97
C GLN A 204 -17.23 15.87 13.79
N PHE A 205 -17.14 15.91 15.12
CA PHE A 205 -17.86 15.02 16.03
C PHE A 205 -18.56 15.80 17.17
N THR A 206 -18.87 17.07 16.95
CA THR A 206 -19.63 17.90 17.91
C THR A 206 -21.13 17.89 17.63
N MET A 207 -21.53 17.53 16.41
CA MET A 207 -22.93 17.35 16.00
C MET A 207 -23.07 16.00 15.29
N GLN A 208 -24.05 15.18 15.67
CA GLN A 208 -24.27 13.87 15.03
C GLN A 208 -24.54 14.06 13.53
N VAL A 209 -23.85 13.28 12.70
CA VAL A 209 -24.15 13.15 11.27
C VAL A 209 -25.32 12.19 11.12
N GLY A 210 -26.41 12.63 10.47
CA GLY A 210 -27.57 11.80 10.21
C GLY A 210 -27.35 10.80 9.07
N ALA A 211 -28.26 9.82 8.95
CA ALA A 211 -28.17 8.69 8.02
C ALA A 211 -27.87 9.02 6.54
N PHE A 212 -28.22 10.23 6.08
CA PHE A 212 -28.04 10.67 4.70
C PHE A 212 -27.23 11.97 4.58
N ASP A 213 -26.65 12.42 5.70
CA ASP A 213 -25.85 13.64 5.70
C ASP A 213 -24.49 13.38 5.03
N PRO A 214 -23.96 14.37 4.30
CA PRO A 214 -22.76 14.17 3.52
C PRO A 214 -21.49 14.16 4.39
N LEU A 215 -20.53 13.31 4.02
CA LEU A 215 -19.18 13.28 4.55
C LEU A 215 -18.13 13.66 3.50
N ASP A 216 -17.00 14.17 3.99
CA ASP A 216 -15.86 14.60 3.17
C ASP A 216 -14.74 13.56 3.23
N CYS A 217 -14.58 12.79 2.15
CA CYS A 217 -13.55 11.74 2.07
C CYS A 217 -12.11 12.25 2.22
N THR A 218 -11.85 13.54 2.02
CA THR A 218 -10.50 14.13 2.21
C THR A 218 -10.10 14.23 3.69
N LYS A 219 -11.05 13.99 4.60
CA LYS A 219 -10.85 13.97 6.06
C LYS A 219 -10.69 12.57 6.64
N LEU A 220 -10.78 11.53 5.80
CA LEU A 220 -10.78 10.14 6.22
C LEU A 220 -9.59 9.39 5.63
N ASN A 221 -8.90 8.60 6.46
CA ASN A 221 -7.79 7.75 6.04
C ASN A 221 -7.95 6.34 6.59
N ASN A 222 -7.60 5.33 5.78
CA ASN A 222 -7.64 3.90 6.14
C ASN A 222 -9.00 3.39 6.64
N PHE A 223 -10.07 4.02 6.18
CA PHE A 223 -11.43 3.46 6.24
C PHE A 223 -11.78 2.91 4.86
N ALA A 224 -12.48 1.77 4.82
CA ALA A 224 -13.20 1.38 3.62
C ALA A 224 -14.42 2.31 3.42
N GLY A 225 -15.02 2.28 2.23
CA GLY A 225 -16.23 3.06 1.95
C GLY A 225 -16.08 4.56 1.77
N LYS A 226 -14.85 5.01 1.50
CA LYS A 226 -14.59 6.41 1.15
C LYS A 226 -15.13 6.84 -0.21
N TYR A 227 -15.51 5.91 -1.08
CA TYR A 227 -15.81 6.19 -2.47
C TYR A 227 -17.13 5.58 -2.90
N ARG A 228 -17.80 6.29 -3.81
CA ARG A 228 -19.05 5.84 -4.43
C ARG A 228 -18.90 4.51 -5.17
N VAL A 229 -20.03 3.86 -5.40
CA VAL A 229 -20.22 2.64 -6.18
C VAL A 229 -19.33 2.59 -7.42
N ASN A 230 -18.79 1.40 -7.69
CA ASN A 230 -17.77 1.08 -8.69
C ASN A 230 -16.34 1.54 -8.37
N TYR A 231 -16.11 2.31 -7.30
CA TYR A 231 -14.78 2.71 -6.90
C TYR A 231 -14.40 2.14 -5.53
N GLY A 232 -13.33 1.36 -5.50
CA GLY A 232 -12.80 0.77 -4.28
C GLY A 232 -11.81 1.69 -3.58
N THR A 233 -11.80 1.61 -2.25
CA THR A 233 -10.76 2.26 -1.42
C THR A 233 -9.57 1.32 -1.31
N PRO A 234 -8.37 1.70 -1.80
CA PRO A 234 -7.23 0.79 -1.79
C PRO A 234 -6.43 0.85 -0.49
N PHE A 235 -5.74 -0.25 -0.17
CA PHE A 235 -4.95 -0.44 1.04
C PHE A 235 -3.57 -1.02 0.70
N ASP A 236 -2.53 -0.53 1.37
CA ASP A 236 -1.12 -0.90 1.16
C ASP A 236 -0.58 -1.66 2.38
N LEU A 237 -0.27 -2.96 2.21
CA LEU A 237 0.20 -3.81 3.30
C LEU A 237 1.58 -3.40 3.83
N GLU A 238 2.32 -2.57 3.11
CA GLU A 238 3.59 -2.00 3.57
C GLU A 238 3.41 -1.20 4.88
N GLU A 239 2.22 -0.61 5.10
CA GLU A 239 1.86 0.07 6.36
C GLU A 239 1.95 -0.86 7.58
N LEU A 240 1.75 -2.16 7.37
CA LEU A 240 1.71 -3.17 8.43
C LEU A 240 2.97 -4.05 8.49
N LYS A 241 3.99 -3.80 7.65
CA LYS A 241 5.16 -4.70 7.48
C LYS A 241 5.96 -5.02 8.74
N ASN A 242 5.92 -4.13 9.73
CA ASN A 242 6.66 -4.27 10.99
C ASN A 242 5.77 -4.78 12.14
N THR A 243 4.57 -5.27 11.83
CA THR A 243 3.63 -5.78 12.83
C THR A 243 4.04 -7.18 13.26
N SER A 244 4.35 -7.33 14.56
CA SER A 244 4.75 -8.63 15.12
C SER A 244 3.59 -9.64 14.99
N GLY A 245 3.90 -10.85 14.49
CA GLY A 245 2.91 -11.92 14.31
C GLY A 245 2.12 -11.84 13.00
N LEU A 246 2.33 -10.81 12.16
CA LEU A 246 1.69 -10.69 10.86
C LEU A 246 2.68 -10.99 9.73
N ASN A 247 2.32 -11.90 8.82
CA ASN A 247 3.04 -12.07 7.56
C ASN A 247 2.33 -11.29 6.43
N VAL A 248 2.77 -10.06 6.18
CA VAL A 248 2.22 -9.20 5.11
C VAL A 248 2.41 -9.77 3.69
N ASN A 249 3.27 -10.78 3.52
CA ASN A 249 3.45 -11.46 2.23
C ASN A 249 2.55 -12.69 2.06
N ALA A 250 1.68 -13.00 3.04
CA ALA A 250 0.80 -14.16 3.00
C ALA A 250 -0.52 -13.87 3.75
N ILE A 251 -1.16 -12.74 3.43
CA ILE A 251 -2.47 -12.39 3.98
C ILE A 251 -3.54 -13.31 3.39
N THR A 252 -4.24 -14.03 4.25
CA THR A 252 -5.27 -15.01 3.87
C THR A 252 -6.68 -14.49 4.13
N HIS A 253 -6.82 -13.51 5.03
CA HIS A 253 -8.11 -12.94 5.41
C HIS A 253 -8.06 -11.41 5.44
N VAL A 254 -9.15 -10.79 4.97
CA VAL A 254 -9.48 -9.39 5.20
C VAL A 254 -10.73 -9.36 6.06
N LYS A 255 -10.71 -8.61 7.16
CA LYS A 255 -11.87 -8.37 8.01
C LYS A 255 -12.29 -6.91 7.91
N LEU A 256 -13.57 -6.71 7.70
CA LEU A 256 -14.24 -5.42 7.71
C LEU A 256 -15.10 -5.34 8.95
N ILE A 257 -15.05 -4.20 9.63
CA ILE A 257 -15.84 -3.94 10.83
C ILE A 257 -16.52 -2.59 10.62
N ASP A 258 -17.84 -2.60 10.57
CA ASP A 258 -18.64 -1.40 10.46
C ASP A 258 -18.28 -0.37 11.55
N VAL A 259 -18.27 0.91 11.16
CA VAL A 259 -18.10 2.04 12.06
C VAL A 259 -19.46 2.40 12.64
N VAL A 260 -19.67 2.14 13.93
CA VAL A 260 -20.82 2.72 14.63
C VAL A 260 -20.59 4.23 14.73
N GLY A 261 -21.29 4.99 13.88
CA GLY A 261 -21.13 6.44 13.68
C GLY A 261 -21.62 7.35 14.80
N SER A 262 -22.03 6.78 15.94
CA SER A 262 -22.56 7.55 17.06
C SER A 262 -21.47 8.41 17.71
N ILE A 263 -21.77 9.68 18.00
CA ILE A 263 -20.91 10.51 18.86
C ILE A 263 -21.17 10.31 20.36
N THR A 264 -22.15 9.47 20.71
CA THR A 264 -22.44 9.11 22.11
C THR A 264 -21.41 8.10 22.59
N SER A 265 -20.66 8.42 23.66
CA SER A 265 -19.52 7.61 24.12
C SER A 265 -19.79 6.15 24.42
N SER A 266 -21.04 5.77 24.75
CA SER A 266 -21.42 4.37 24.98
C SER A 266 -21.55 3.54 23.71
N LEU A 267 -21.63 4.18 22.55
CA LEU A 267 -21.81 3.56 21.22
C LEU A 267 -20.71 3.95 20.23
N ALA A 268 -19.97 5.02 20.50
CA ALA A 268 -18.97 5.55 19.60
C ALA A 268 -17.86 4.55 19.30
N THR A 269 -17.48 4.49 18.03
CA THR A 269 -16.21 3.91 17.60
C THR A 269 -15.15 5.00 17.47
N TYR A 270 -13.89 4.62 17.64
CA TYR A 270 -12.78 5.56 17.77
C TYR A 270 -11.69 5.32 16.72
N ASP A 271 -11.11 6.41 16.22
CA ASP A 271 -9.95 6.39 15.34
C ASP A 271 -8.64 6.16 16.11
N MET A 272 -7.49 6.14 15.41
CA MET A 272 -6.18 5.93 16.03
C MET A 272 -5.76 7.01 17.05
N ASN A 273 -6.38 8.19 16.99
CA ASN A 273 -6.13 9.32 17.89
C ASN A 273 -7.15 9.38 19.02
N ASN A 274 -8.00 8.35 19.15
CA ASN A 274 -9.08 8.26 20.12
C ASN A 274 -10.15 9.36 19.93
N ASN A 275 -10.36 9.82 18.69
CA ASN A 275 -11.47 10.68 18.33
C ASN A 275 -12.69 9.82 17.92
N PRO A 276 -13.92 10.19 18.31
CA PRO A 276 -15.12 9.54 17.80
C PRO A 276 -15.19 9.64 16.26
N VAL A 277 -15.50 8.54 15.59
CA VAL A 277 -15.73 8.52 14.15
C VAL A 277 -17.22 8.78 13.91
N ASN A 278 -17.54 10.00 13.49
CA ASN A 278 -18.91 10.45 13.25
C ASN A 278 -19.36 10.10 11.83
N ASP A 279 -19.59 8.80 11.61
CA ASP A 279 -20.20 8.22 10.41
C ASP A 279 -21.74 8.44 10.41
N PRO A 280 -22.47 8.33 9.27
CA PRO A 280 -23.93 8.45 9.28
C PRO A 280 -24.57 7.51 10.28
N PHE A 281 -25.30 8.09 11.24
CA PHE A 281 -25.94 7.33 12.32
C PHE A 281 -27.13 8.12 12.91
N PRO A 282 -28.24 7.44 13.30
CA PRO A 282 -28.51 6.01 13.16
C PRO A 282 -28.92 5.64 11.74
N THR A 283 -28.65 4.40 11.32
CA THR A 283 -29.05 3.86 10.01
C THR A 283 -30.14 2.79 10.16
N ALA A 284 -31.23 3.16 10.85
CA ALA A 284 -32.33 2.30 11.30
C ALA A 284 -33.20 1.66 10.18
N PHE A 285 -32.56 0.92 9.27
CA PHE A 285 -33.17 0.22 8.14
C PHE A 285 -32.36 -1.03 7.78
N GLY A 286 -32.92 -1.89 6.92
CA GLY A 286 -32.35 -3.20 6.61
C GLY A 286 -30.96 -3.18 5.95
N SER A 287 -30.63 -2.10 5.24
CA SER A 287 -29.30 -1.82 4.66
C SER A 287 -28.49 -0.82 5.49
N GLY A 288 -28.64 -0.84 6.81
CA GLY A 288 -27.86 0.04 7.69
C GLY A 288 -26.39 -0.38 7.80
N GLY A 289 -25.55 0.60 8.14
CA GLY A 289 -24.10 0.46 8.23
C GLY A 289 -23.43 0.28 6.87
N PHE A 290 -22.25 -0.34 6.89
CA PHE A 290 -21.43 -0.61 5.72
C PHE A 290 -22.07 -1.63 4.76
N ASP A 291 -22.21 -1.25 3.48
CA ASP A 291 -22.85 -1.98 2.39
C ASP A 291 -21.80 -2.65 1.47
N LEU A 292 -21.21 -3.75 1.97
CA LEU A 292 -20.13 -4.48 1.28
C LEU A 292 -20.57 -4.99 -0.11
N ASP A 293 -19.89 -4.51 -1.14
CA ASP A 293 -19.98 -4.99 -2.52
C ASP A 293 -18.90 -6.05 -2.81
N ALA A 294 -17.61 -5.70 -2.65
CA ALA A 294 -16.53 -6.63 -2.95
C ALA A 294 -15.17 -6.26 -2.32
N VAL A 295 -14.23 -7.21 -2.35
CA VAL A 295 -12.80 -6.96 -2.12
C VAL A 295 -11.99 -7.46 -3.31
N GLY A 296 -11.34 -6.55 -4.02
CA GLY A 296 -10.48 -6.82 -5.17
C GLY A 296 -9.01 -6.89 -4.77
N VAL A 297 -8.28 -7.88 -5.28
CA VAL A 297 -6.86 -8.12 -5.00
C VAL A 297 -5.99 -7.59 -6.14
N ILE A 298 -4.92 -6.88 -5.79
CA ILE A 298 -3.95 -6.28 -6.72
C ILE A 298 -2.67 -7.11 -6.76
N ASN A 299 -2.16 -7.51 -5.59
CA ASN A 299 -0.96 -8.32 -5.45
C ASN A 299 -1.29 -9.63 -4.73
N GLU A 300 -1.37 -10.73 -5.45
CA GLU A 300 -1.46 -12.07 -4.86
C GLU A 300 -0.17 -12.86 -5.05
N ASN A 301 0.04 -13.85 -4.18
CA ASN A 301 0.99 -14.90 -4.46
C ASN A 301 0.52 -15.70 -5.68
N PRO A 302 1.44 -16.10 -6.58
CA PRO A 302 1.08 -16.97 -7.69
C PRO A 302 0.33 -18.20 -7.15
N ALA A 303 -0.62 -18.72 -7.95
CA ALA A 303 -1.21 -20.03 -7.73
C ALA A 303 -0.12 -21.11 -7.83
N GLY A 304 0.67 -21.25 -6.78
CA GLY A 304 1.54 -22.38 -6.56
C GLY A 304 0.67 -23.51 -6.03
N LEU A 305 0.82 -24.71 -6.62
CA LEU A 305 0.70 -25.93 -5.83
C LEU A 305 1.35 -25.62 -4.49
N VAL A 306 0.58 -25.69 -3.40
CA VAL A 306 1.10 -25.54 -2.05
C VAL A 306 2.43 -26.28 -2.00
N GLU A 307 3.54 -25.53 -2.10
CA GLU A 307 4.82 -26.05 -1.70
C GLU A 307 4.67 -26.10 -0.19
N ASN A 308 4.03 -27.18 0.28
CA ASN A 308 3.97 -27.49 1.69
C ASN A 308 5.41 -27.34 2.14
N LEU A 309 5.65 -26.42 3.07
CA LEU A 309 6.94 -26.25 3.71
C LEU A 309 7.42 -27.57 4.37
N GLU A 310 6.56 -28.59 4.42
CA GLU A 310 6.87 -29.97 4.77
C GLU A 310 7.42 -30.87 3.63
N LEU A 311 7.48 -30.44 2.35
CA LEU A 311 7.92 -31.27 1.20
C LEU A 311 9.42 -31.16 0.86
N ASN A 312 10.24 -30.64 1.78
CA ASN A 312 11.68 -30.93 1.79
C ASN A 312 11.99 -32.31 2.43
N THR A 313 11.06 -33.26 2.37
CA THR A 313 11.27 -34.62 2.86
C THR A 313 12.24 -35.42 2.00
N PHE A 314 12.54 -35.00 0.76
CA PHE A 314 13.52 -35.72 -0.06
C PHE A 314 14.46 -34.85 -0.89
N HIS A 315 15.66 -35.40 -1.07
CA HIS A 315 16.73 -34.87 -1.89
C HIS A 315 16.93 -35.74 -3.12
N ILE A 316 17.36 -35.11 -4.21
CA ILE A 316 17.72 -35.80 -5.43
C ILE A 316 19.17 -35.50 -5.79
N TYR A 317 19.90 -36.49 -6.28
CA TYR A 317 21.27 -36.33 -6.74
C TYR A 317 21.68 -37.48 -7.67
N PRO A 318 22.71 -37.33 -8.52
CA PRO A 318 23.25 -36.05 -8.93
C PRO A 318 22.21 -35.26 -9.75
N ASN A 319 22.28 -33.94 -9.67
CA ASN A 319 21.48 -33.05 -10.52
C ASN A 319 22.41 -31.90 -10.96
N PRO A 320 22.95 -31.93 -12.19
CA PRO A 320 22.51 -32.75 -13.33
C PRO A 320 22.82 -34.26 -13.21
N ALA A 321 21.94 -35.11 -13.74
CA ALA A 321 22.11 -36.56 -13.85
C ALA A 321 22.59 -36.95 -15.25
N SER A 322 23.54 -37.89 -15.33
CA SER A 322 23.96 -38.53 -16.59
C SER A 322 23.26 -39.88 -16.74
N ASP A 323 23.54 -40.81 -15.83
CA ASP A 323 23.13 -42.22 -15.99
C ASP A 323 22.00 -42.60 -15.02
N GLU A 324 22.07 -42.12 -13.78
CA GLU A 324 21.12 -42.44 -12.72
C GLU A 324 20.80 -41.21 -11.87
N LEU A 325 19.57 -41.15 -11.36
CA LEU A 325 19.09 -40.18 -10.38
C LEU A 325 18.63 -40.89 -9.11
N TYR A 326 19.22 -40.51 -7.99
CA TYR A 326 18.92 -41.03 -6.66
C TYR A 326 17.90 -40.14 -5.96
N ILE A 327 16.96 -40.75 -5.24
CA ILE A 327 15.98 -40.08 -4.37
C ILE A 327 16.24 -40.52 -2.92
N ARG A 328 16.55 -39.58 -2.02
CA ARG A 328 16.79 -39.84 -0.59
C ARG A 328 15.81 -39.11 0.30
N SER A 329 15.27 -39.80 1.30
CA SER A 329 14.39 -39.22 2.32
C SER A 329 14.70 -39.77 3.71
N GLN A 330 14.30 -39.03 4.74
CA GLN A 330 14.28 -39.51 6.13
C GLN A 330 13.18 -40.56 6.36
N ASP A 331 12.14 -40.62 5.50
CA ASP A 331 11.07 -41.63 5.58
C ASP A 331 10.74 -42.21 4.19
N PRO A 332 11.53 -43.18 3.69
CA PRO A 332 11.34 -43.79 2.38
C PRO A 332 10.02 -44.57 2.24
N ASN A 333 9.45 -45.05 3.35
CA ASN A 333 8.20 -45.81 3.36
C ASN A 333 6.98 -44.93 3.05
N ASN A 334 7.14 -43.60 3.11
CA ASN A 334 6.08 -42.67 2.76
C ASN A 334 5.86 -42.58 1.24
N PHE A 335 6.77 -43.08 0.39
CA PHE A 335 6.67 -42.94 -1.06
C PHE A 335 5.88 -44.08 -1.71
N ILE A 336 4.99 -43.71 -2.63
CA ILE A 336 4.08 -44.63 -3.34
C ILE A 336 4.54 -44.81 -4.79
N SER A 337 4.73 -43.71 -5.51
CA SER A 337 5.00 -43.71 -6.95
C SER A 337 5.77 -42.48 -7.39
N TYR A 338 6.40 -42.54 -8.56
CA TYR A 338 7.02 -41.38 -9.18
C TYR A 338 6.53 -41.17 -10.60
N LYS A 339 6.77 -39.95 -11.12
CA LYS A 339 6.45 -39.54 -12.48
C LYS A 339 7.47 -38.51 -12.98
N ILE A 340 7.94 -38.67 -14.21
CA ILE A 340 8.83 -37.73 -14.90
C ILE A 340 8.06 -37.05 -16.02
N ILE A 341 8.14 -35.72 -16.04
CA ILE A 341 7.37 -34.85 -16.93
C ILE A 341 8.34 -33.93 -17.67
N ASP A 342 8.16 -33.78 -18.98
CA ASP A 342 8.94 -32.84 -19.78
C ASP A 342 8.45 -31.39 -19.68
N SER A 343 9.15 -30.47 -20.33
CA SER A 343 8.78 -29.04 -20.33
C SER A 343 7.47 -28.72 -21.05
N GLN A 344 6.90 -29.67 -21.79
CA GLN A 344 5.57 -29.57 -22.40
C GLN A 344 4.46 -30.22 -21.56
N GLY A 345 4.78 -30.72 -20.35
CA GLY A 345 3.81 -31.38 -19.48
C GLY A 345 3.52 -32.84 -19.86
N ARG A 346 4.22 -33.42 -20.83
CA ARG A 346 4.03 -34.81 -21.24
C ARG A 346 4.72 -35.73 -20.23
N THR A 347 4.02 -36.80 -19.88
CA THR A 347 4.57 -37.83 -18.99
C THR A 347 5.50 -38.71 -19.79
N LEU A 348 6.78 -38.70 -19.45
CA LEU A 348 7.78 -39.56 -20.10
C LEU A 348 7.93 -40.89 -19.39
N ARG A 349 7.78 -40.89 -18.05
CA ARG A 349 7.88 -42.10 -17.23
C ARG A 349 6.99 -42.01 -16.00
N ASN A 350 6.48 -43.13 -15.54
CA ASN A 350 5.85 -43.30 -14.23
C ASN A 350 6.05 -44.74 -13.73
N GLY A 351 5.87 -44.95 -12.43
CA GLY A 351 5.97 -46.27 -11.81
C GLY A 351 5.84 -46.21 -10.29
N GLY A 352 5.85 -47.38 -9.64
CA GLY A 352 5.99 -47.47 -8.18
C GLY A 352 7.31 -46.84 -7.72
N PHE A 353 7.36 -46.38 -6.47
CA PHE A 353 8.54 -45.68 -5.96
C PHE A 353 9.81 -46.55 -6.07
N GLN A 354 10.90 -45.92 -6.50
CA GLN A 354 12.24 -46.49 -6.58
C GLN A 354 13.23 -45.45 -6.05
N GLU A 355 14.20 -45.86 -5.23
CA GLU A 355 15.26 -44.96 -4.75
C GLU A 355 16.23 -44.52 -5.86
N ILE A 356 16.27 -45.27 -6.96
CA ILE A 356 17.15 -45.02 -8.11
C ILE A 356 16.29 -45.04 -9.37
N ILE A 357 16.48 -44.03 -10.22
CA ILE A 357 15.83 -43.89 -11.51
C ILE A 357 16.92 -43.82 -12.58
N ASP A 358 16.88 -44.73 -13.55
CA ASP A 358 17.72 -44.70 -14.74
C ASP A 358 17.36 -43.49 -15.63
N THR A 359 18.33 -42.67 -16.02
CA THR A 359 18.14 -41.49 -16.88
C THR A 359 18.73 -41.64 -18.28
N ASN A 360 19.29 -42.79 -18.64
CA ASN A 360 19.95 -43.02 -19.94
C ASN A 360 19.05 -42.82 -21.16
N ASP A 361 17.77 -43.14 -21.03
CA ASP A 361 16.77 -43.00 -22.10
C ASP A 361 16.13 -41.61 -22.17
N LEU A 362 16.44 -40.73 -21.22
CA LEU A 362 15.96 -39.35 -21.22
C LEU A 362 16.92 -38.46 -22.04
N PRO A 363 16.44 -37.72 -23.05
CA PRO A 363 17.27 -36.75 -23.76
C PRO A 363 17.87 -35.69 -22.82
N THR A 364 19.00 -35.09 -23.20
CA THR A 364 19.56 -33.94 -22.47
C THR A 364 18.52 -32.81 -22.40
N GLY A 365 18.16 -32.38 -21.18
CA GLY A 365 17.06 -31.44 -20.98
C GLY A 365 16.66 -31.22 -19.53
N LEU A 366 15.66 -30.36 -19.33
CA LEU A 366 15.05 -30.08 -18.03
C LEU A 366 13.72 -30.84 -17.91
N TYR A 367 13.53 -31.49 -16.77
CA TYR A 367 12.32 -32.25 -16.46
C TYR A 367 11.82 -31.94 -15.04
N LEU A 368 10.59 -32.34 -14.75
CA LEU A 368 10.01 -32.34 -13.41
C LEU A 368 9.83 -33.78 -12.94
N LEU A 369 10.41 -34.10 -11.78
CA LEU A 369 10.14 -35.32 -11.04
C LEU A 369 9.03 -35.04 -10.03
N GLN A 370 7.89 -35.72 -10.16
CA GLN A 370 6.84 -35.77 -9.16
C GLN A 370 6.95 -37.08 -8.39
N VAL A 371 6.92 -37.01 -7.06
CA VAL A 371 6.89 -38.17 -6.16
C VAL A 371 5.61 -38.09 -5.35
N HIS A 372 4.78 -39.12 -5.46
CA HIS A 372 3.55 -39.26 -4.69
C HIS A 372 3.86 -39.97 -3.37
N THR A 373 3.42 -39.38 -2.26
CA THR A 373 3.52 -39.93 -0.92
C THR A 373 2.14 -40.23 -0.34
N HIS A 374 2.07 -40.90 0.81
CA HIS A 374 0.82 -41.00 1.58
C HIS A 374 0.34 -39.63 2.10
N SER A 375 1.24 -38.64 2.21
CA SER A 375 0.96 -37.29 2.73
C SER A 375 0.72 -36.23 1.64
N GLY A 376 0.94 -36.52 0.35
CA GLY A 376 0.81 -35.54 -0.73
C GLY A 376 1.69 -35.81 -1.96
N ILE A 377 2.04 -34.76 -2.71
CA ILE A 377 2.90 -34.85 -3.90
C ILE A 377 4.07 -33.88 -3.74
N GLY A 378 5.30 -34.39 -3.76
CA GLY A 378 6.50 -33.56 -3.83
C GLY A 378 7.04 -33.44 -5.25
N ILE A 379 7.59 -32.28 -5.60
CA ILE A 379 8.08 -31.98 -6.95
C ILE A 379 9.53 -31.49 -6.87
N LYS A 380 10.42 -32.04 -7.71
CA LYS A 380 11.79 -31.55 -7.87
C LYS A 380 12.13 -31.38 -9.35
N LYS A 381 12.87 -30.32 -9.67
CA LYS A 381 13.41 -30.08 -11.02
C LYS A 381 14.65 -30.95 -11.22
N ILE A 382 14.72 -31.67 -12.33
CA ILE A 382 15.87 -32.50 -12.70
C ILE A 382 16.44 -32.02 -14.03
N MET A 383 17.77 -31.92 -14.12
CA MET A 383 18.50 -31.66 -15.35
C MET A 383 19.21 -32.95 -15.76
N VAL A 384 18.93 -33.46 -16.96
CA VAL A 384 19.65 -34.62 -17.52
C VAL A 384 20.70 -34.10 -18.50
N ARG A 385 21.93 -34.61 -18.41
CA ARG A 385 23.05 -34.27 -19.28
C ARG A 385 23.98 -35.47 -19.44
N HIS A 386 23.97 -36.04 -20.64
CA HIS A 386 24.90 -37.09 -21.10
C HIS A 386 26.24 -36.53 -21.57
#